data_AF-A0A0G0FPG1-F1
#
_entry.id   AF-A0A0G0FPG1-F1
#
_cell.length_a   1.000
_cell.length_b   1.000
_cell.length_c   1.000
_cell.angle_alpha   90.00
_cell.angle_beta   90.00
_cell.angle_gamma   90.00
#
_symmetry.space_group_name_H-M   'P 1'
#
loop_
_entity.id
_entity.type
_entity.pdbx_description
1 polymer ?
#
loop_
_entity_poly.entity_id
_entity_poly.type
_entity_poly.pdbx_seq_one_letter_code
_entity_poly.pdbx_strand_id
1 'polypeptide(L)'
;MLFNLLFTSPMMFLVVVLVLIYALTIHEFAHALAATILGDQTANFSGRLTLNPLAHLEFFGTMMLLLAGFGWGKPVPVNPYNLKYKKWGEAIVALAGPISNFISVGLFIVIFRLIAPNLAPDNMLVVFLTTLIVVNLTLGVFNLIPIPPLDGSKILFAALPNSLADLEFS
;
A
#
# COMPACT_ATOMS: atom_id res chain seq x y z
N MET A 1 -5.88 17.65 -11.24
CA MET A 1 -6.49 16.71 -10.27
C MET A 1 -6.88 15.43 -11.00
N LEU A 2 -6.92 14.28 -10.32
CA LEU A 2 -7.19 12.97 -10.92
C LEU A 2 -8.51 12.98 -11.71
N PHE A 3 -9.56 13.60 -11.15
CA PHE A 3 -10.84 13.82 -11.84
C PHE A 3 -10.73 14.57 -13.18
N ASN A 4 -9.83 15.56 -13.31
CA ASN A 4 -9.67 16.29 -14.57
C ASN A 4 -9.10 15.39 -15.68
N LEU A 5 -8.28 14.39 -15.32
CA LEU A 5 -7.74 13.42 -16.27
C LEU A 5 -8.86 12.64 -16.96
N LEU A 6 -10.01 12.45 -16.31
CA LEU A 6 -11.16 11.78 -16.90
C LEU A 6 -11.64 12.49 -18.18
N PHE A 7 -11.54 13.83 -18.22
CA PHE A 7 -12.00 14.63 -19.35
C PHE A 7 -10.87 15.00 -20.32
N THR A 8 -9.64 15.19 -19.82
CA THR A 8 -8.50 15.57 -20.67
C THR A 8 -7.82 14.37 -21.33
N SER A 9 -7.78 13.23 -20.63
CA SER A 9 -7.03 12.05 -21.04
C SER A 9 -7.61 10.79 -20.38
N PRO A 10 -8.80 10.33 -20.81
CA PRO A 10 -9.54 9.25 -20.14
C PRO A 10 -8.73 7.97 -19.95
N MET A 11 -7.84 7.65 -20.90
CA MET A 11 -6.99 6.47 -20.83
C MET A 11 -5.95 6.58 -19.71
N MET A 12 -5.35 7.76 -19.50
CA MET A 12 -4.43 8.00 -18.39
C MET A 12 -5.14 7.90 -17.04
N PHE A 13 -6.38 8.38 -16.96
CA PHE A 13 -7.20 8.23 -15.77
C PHE A 13 -7.39 6.75 -15.41
N LEU A 14 -7.75 5.91 -16.38
CA LEU A 14 -7.91 4.46 -16.17
C LEU A 14 -6.60 3.81 -15.74
N VAL A 15 -5.48 4.16 -16.36
CA VAL A 15 -4.14 3.66 -15.98
C VAL A 15 -3.87 3.97 -14.51
N VAL A 16 -4.00 5.23 -14.10
CA VAL A 16 -3.71 5.65 -12.71
C VAL A 16 -4.62 4.95 -11.71
N VAL A 17 -5.94 4.88 -11.99
CA VAL A 17 -6.90 4.22 -11.09
C VAL A 17 -6.59 2.73 -10.94
N LEU A 18 -6.35 2.01 -12.04
CA LEU A 18 -6.03 0.58 -11.99
C LEU A 18 -4.73 0.31 -11.22
N VAL A 19 -3.72 1.15 -11.44
CA VAL A 19 -2.43 1.06 -10.74
C VAL A 19 -2.60 1.31 -9.24
N LEU A 20 -3.35 2.34 -8.84
CA LEU A 20 -3.61 2.64 -7.44
C LEU A 20 -4.38 1.50 -6.75
N ILE A 21 -5.41 0.98 -7.39
CA ILE A 21 -6.17 -0.17 -6.87
C ILE A 21 -5.26 -1.37 -6.68
N TYR A 22 -4.43 -1.69 -7.67
CA TYR A 22 -3.45 -2.78 -7.55
C TYR A 22 -2.46 -2.54 -6.40
N ALA A 23 -1.83 -1.37 -6.35
CA ALA A 23 -0.77 -1.07 -5.39
C ALA A 23 -1.28 -1.12 -3.94
N LEU A 24 -2.46 -0.55 -3.69
CA LEU A 24 -3.11 -0.58 -2.37
C LEU A 24 -3.57 -1.99 -1.99
N THR A 25 -4.14 -2.74 -2.93
CA THR A 25 -4.62 -4.11 -2.67
C THR A 25 -3.48 -5.03 -2.24
N ILE A 26 -2.34 -4.99 -2.94
CA ILE A 26 -1.18 -5.80 -2.60
C ILE A 26 -0.57 -5.36 -1.26
N HIS A 27 -0.51 -4.06 -1.02
CA HIS A 27 0.00 -3.48 0.22
C HIS A 27 -0.82 -3.93 1.46
N GLU A 28 -2.13 -3.73 1.43
CA GLU A 28 -3.02 -4.14 2.52
C GLU A 28 -3.08 -5.66 2.67
N PHE A 29 -3.11 -6.40 1.55
CA PHE A 29 -3.01 -7.86 1.60
C PHE A 29 -1.73 -8.32 2.32
N ALA A 30 -0.60 -7.67 2.08
CA ALA A 30 0.66 -8.02 2.71
C ALA A 30 0.63 -7.80 4.24
N HIS A 31 0.00 -6.72 4.73
CA HIS A 31 -0.26 -6.55 6.16
C HIS A 31 -1.11 -7.67 6.74
N ALA A 32 -2.24 -7.99 6.08
CA ALA A 32 -3.14 -9.05 6.53
C ALA A 32 -2.45 -10.42 6.57
N LEU A 33 -1.62 -10.71 5.57
CA LEU A 33 -0.85 -11.94 5.48
C LEU A 33 0.22 -12.01 6.58
N ALA A 34 0.97 -10.93 6.79
CA ALA A 34 1.99 -10.86 7.83
C ALA A 34 1.39 -11.02 9.24
N ALA A 35 0.27 -10.34 9.52
CA ALA A 35 -0.46 -10.47 10.78
C ALA A 35 -0.90 -11.93 11.00
N THR A 36 -1.45 -12.57 9.96
CA THR A 36 -1.87 -13.97 9.99
C THR A 36 -0.71 -14.93 10.28
N ILE A 37 0.44 -14.75 9.61
CA ILE A 37 1.65 -15.55 9.84
C ILE A 37 2.19 -15.36 11.27
N LEU A 38 2.09 -14.15 11.80
CA LEU A 38 2.50 -13.79 13.15
C LEU A 38 1.49 -14.19 14.24
N GLY A 39 0.36 -14.78 13.87
CA GLY A 39 -0.60 -15.38 14.79
C GLY A 39 -1.92 -14.62 14.96
N ASP A 40 -2.08 -13.44 14.36
CA ASP A 40 -3.31 -12.68 14.42
C ASP A 40 -4.25 -12.98 13.25
N GLN A 41 -5.35 -13.67 13.53
CA GLN A 41 -6.37 -14.04 12.53
C GLN A 41 -7.46 -12.97 12.35
N THR A 42 -7.37 -11.81 13.01
CA THR A 42 -8.40 -10.75 12.96
C THR A 42 -8.68 -10.28 11.52
N ALA A 43 -7.62 -10.05 10.73
CA ALA A 43 -7.74 -9.70 9.32
C ALA A 43 -8.40 -10.82 8.49
N ASN A 44 -8.10 -12.08 8.78
CA ASN A 44 -8.66 -13.23 8.08
C ASN A 44 -10.17 -13.38 8.37
N PHE A 45 -10.56 -13.35 9.65
CA PHE A 45 -11.98 -13.44 10.04
C PHE A 45 -12.84 -12.26 9.60
N SER A 46 -12.22 -11.09 9.38
CA SER A 46 -12.89 -9.92 8.80
C SER A 46 -12.91 -9.91 7.27
N GLY A 47 -12.44 -10.99 6.62
CA GLY A 47 -12.43 -11.15 5.17
C GLY A 47 -11.40 -10.25 4.45
N ARG A 48 -10.39 -9.75 5.16
CA ARG A 48 -9.34 -8.87 4.61
C ARG A 48 -8.13 -9.61 4.07
N LEU A 49 -7.96 -10.88 4.40
CA LEU A 49 -6.94 -11.73 3.79
C LEU A 49 -7.38 -12.18 2.37
N THR A 50 -7.43 -11.23 1.43
CA THR A 50 -7.90 -11.46 0.06
C THR A 50 -7.22 -10.51 -0.91
N LEU A 51 -7.12 -10.92 -2.17
CA LEU A 51 -6.68 -10.06 -3.28
C LEU A 51 -7.86 -9.35 -3.97
N ASN A 52 -9.07 -9.46 -3.42
CA ASN A 52 -10.21 -8.68 -3.90
C ASN A 52 -10.03 -7.20 -3.51
N PRO A 53 -9.87 -6.27 -4.48
CA PRO A 53 -9.64 -4.86 -4.18
C PRO A 53 -10.78 -4.21 -3.38
N LEU A 54 -12.02 -4.67 -3.58
CA LEU A 54 -13.18 -4.14 -2.86
C LEU A 54 -13.11 -4.39 -1.35
N ALA A 55 -12.31 -5.36 -0.91
CA ALA A 55 -12.09 -5.61 0.49
C ALA A 55 -11.17 -4.56 1.15
N HIS A 56 -10.41 -3.80 0.36
CA HIS A 56 -9.37 -2.87 0.84
C HIS A 56 -9.71 -1.40 0.60
N LEU A 57 -10.64 -1.12 -0.30
CA LEU A 57 -11.08 0.24 -0.59
C LEU A 57 -12.14 0.73 0.41
N GLU A 58 -12.04 2.00 0.77
CA GLU A 58 -13.04 2.71 1.58
C GLU A 58 -13.80 3.68 0.66
N PHE A 59 -15.12 3.80 0.80
CA PHE A 59 -15.93 4.57 -0.15
C PHE A 59 -15.55 6.06 -0.15
N PHE A 60 -15.45 6.68 1.04
CA PHE A 60 -15.11 8.10 1.13
C PHE A 60 -13.66 8.37 0.75
N GLY A 61 -12.72 7.53 1.22
CA GLY A 61 -11.32 7.59 0.82
C GLY A 61 -11.14 7.45 -0.69
N THR A 62 -11.88 6.56 -1.34
CA THR A 62 -11.84 6.40 -2.81
C THR A 62 -12.43 7.62 -3.51
N MET A 63 -13.53 8.20 -3.02
CA MET A 63 -14.09 9.44 -3.58
C MET A 63 -13.13 10.62 -3.45
N MET A 64 -12.47 10.77 -2.30
CA MET A 64 -11.43 11.79 -2.10
C MET A 64 -10.27 11.58 -3.06
N LEU A 65 -9.82 10.33 -3.26
CA LEU A 65 -8.73 10.04 -4.19
C LEU A 65 -9.06 10.51 -5.61
N LEU A 66 -10.29 10.27 -6.07
CA LEU A 66 -10.75 10.67 -7.40
C LEU A 66 -10.91 12.20 -7.51
N LEU A 67 -11.60 12.81 -6.55
CA LEU A 67 -11.99 14.23 -6.62
C LEU A 67 -10.87 15.17 -6.20
N ALA A 68 -10.18 14.85 -5.12
CA ALA A 68 -9.18 15.70 -4.48
C ALA A 68 -7.73 15.30 -4.82
N GLY A 69 -7.50 14.08 -5.33
CA GLY A 69 -6.17 13.55 -5.61
C GLY A 69 -5.45 13.01 -4.37
N PHE A 70 -6.12 12.94 -3.22
CA PHE A 70 -5.65 12.30 -1.99
C PHE A 70 -6.76 11.42 -1.44
N GLY A 71 -6.45 10.26 -0.86
CA GLY A 71 -7.44 9.38 -0.27
C GLY A 71 -6.77 8.30 0.57
N TRP A 72 -7.57 7.59 1.36
CA TRP A 72 -7.09 6.51 2.22
C TRP A 72 -7.82 5.20 1.92
N GLY A 73 -7.13 4.09 2.13
CA GLY A 73 -7.73 2.76 2.10
C GLY A 73 -8.51 2.47 3.39
N LYS A 74 -9.21 1.33 3.40
CA LYS A 74 -9.81 0.80 4.62
C LYS A 74 -8.74 -0.03 5.34
N PRO A 75 -8.11 0.46 6.41
CA PRO A 75 -6.95 -0.21 7.01
C PRO A 75 -7.30 -1.64 7.44
N VAL A 76 -6.31 -2.52 7.36
CA VAL A 76 -6.42 -3.90 7.84
C VAL A 76 -6.48 -3.90 9.37
N PRO A 77 -7.49 -4.56 9.97
CA PRO A 77 -7.57 -4.68 11.42
C PRO A 77 -6.49 -5.66 11.89
N VAL A 78 -5.67 -5.19 12.82
CA VAL A 78 -4.62 -5.99 13.47
C VAL A 78 -4.83 -5.90 14.97
N ASN A 79 -4.79 -7.04 15.66
CA ASN A 79 -4.82 -7.12 17.11
C ASN A 79 -3.40 -7.39 17.64
N PRO A 80 -2.71 -6.38 18.21
CA PRO A 80 -1.34 -6.53 18.69
C PRO A 80 -1.16 -7.59 19.79
N TYR A 81 -2.23 -7.88 20.56
CA TYR A 81 -2.18 -8.89 21.63
C TYR A 81 -2.08 -10.32 21.11
N ASN A 82 -2.48 -10.57 19.86
CA ASN A 82 -2.37 -11.87 19.20
C ASN A 82 -1.02 -12.07 18.49
N LEU A 83 -0.25 -11.00 18.28
CA LEU A 83 0.99 -11.05 17.51
C LEU A 83 2.13 -11.66 18.32
N LYS A 84 2.90 -12.55 17.68
CA LYS A 84 4.22 -12.95 18.16
C LYS A 84 5.14 -11.74 18.27
N TYR A 85 6.07 -11.79 19.22
CA TYR A 85 7.11 -10.76 19.42
C TYR A 85 6.60 -9.36 19.85
N LYS A 86 5.33 -9.23 20.26
CA LYS A 86 4.75 -7.99 20.81
C LYS A 86 4.94 -6.81 19.83
N LYS A 87 5.50 -5.68 20.28
CA LYS A 87 5.78 -4.48 19.46
C LYS A 87 6.61 -4.76 18.21
N TRP A 88 7.49 -5.77 18.24
CA TRP A 88 8.25 -6.17 17.05
C TRP A 88 7.38 -6.93 16.04
N GLY A 89 6.39 -7.67 16.51
CA GLY A 89 5.37 -8.27 15.63
C GLY A 89 4.62 -7.19 14.87
N GLU A 90 4.19 -6.14 15.57
CA GLU A 90 3.51 -5.00 14.96
C GLU A 90 4.39 -4.26 13.94
N ALA A 91 5.66 -4.02 14.26
CA ALA A 91 6.61 -3.45 13.30
C ALA A 91 6.83 -4.34 12.06
N ILE A 92 6.88 -5.66 12.22
CA ILE A 92 6.99 -6.59 11.08
C ILE A 92 5.73 -6.52 10.21
N VAL A 93 4.53 -6.48 10.82
CA VAL A 93 3.28 -6.29 10.08
C VAL A 93 3.31 -4.97 9.33
N ALA A 94 3.69 -3.86 9.99
CA ALA A 94 3.79 -2.54 9.38
C ALA A 94 4.80 -2.51 8.21
N LEU A 95 5.92 -3.23 8.31
CA LEU A 95 6.89 -3.33 7.21
C LEU A 95 6.39 -4.14 6.01
N ALA A 96 5.44 -5.06 6.21
CA ALA A 96 4.99 -5.97 5.15
C ALA A 96 4.38 -5.23 3.95
N GLY A 97 3.58 -4.19 4.20
CA GLY A 97 3.00 -3.34 3.16
C GLY A 97 4.06 -2.69 2.27
N PRO A 98 4.96 -1.84 2.81
CA PRO A 98 6.05 -1.22 2.06
C PRO A 98 6.97 -2.22 1.34
N ILE A 99 7.31 -3.34 1.99
CA ILE A 99 8.12 -4.40 1.37
C ILE A 99 7.42 -4.97 0.15
N SER A 100 6.11 -5.21 0.21
CA SER A 100 5.35 -5.71 -0.94
C SER A 100 5.37 -4.74 -2.12
N ASN A 101 5.31 -3.42 -1.86
CA ASN A 101 5.45 -2.43 -2.93
C ASN A 101 6.83 -2.45 -3.56
N PHE A 102 7.91 -2.56 -2.77
CA PHE A 102 9.27 -2.66 -3.32
C PHE A 102 9.48 -3.95 -4.13
N ILE A 103 8.86 -5.07 -3.71
CA ILE A 103 8.83 -6.30 -4.51
C ILE A 103 8.13 -6.06 -5.85
N SER A 104 6.97 -5.39 -5.84
CA SER A 104 6.27 -5.00 -7.08
C SER A 104 7.12 -4.08 -7.95
N VAL A 105 7.84 -3.10 -7.38
CA VAL A 105 8.79 -2.24 -8.11
C VAL A 105 9.85 -3.08 -8.81
N GLY A 106 10.52 -3.99 -8.09
CA GLY A 106 11.54 -4.86 -8.66
C GLY A 106 10.98 -5.71 -9.82
N LEU A 107 9.81 -6.32 -9.61
CA LEU A 107 9.11 -7.10 -10.64
C LEU A 107 8.82 -6.27 -11.89
N PHE A 108 8.21 -5.09 -11.75
CA PHE A 108 7.82 -4.27 -12.89
C PHE A 108 9.02 -3.59 -13.58
N ILE A 109 10.12 -3.31 -12.88
CA ILE A 109 11.36 -2.86 -13.51
C ILE A 109 11.91 -3.95 -14.44
N VAL A 110 11.92 -5.21 -14.00
CA VAL A 110 12.36 -6.34 -14.84
C VAL A 110 11.47 -6.44 -16.08
N ILE A 111 10.14 -6.44 -15.91
CA ILE A 111 9.18 -6.49 -17.03
C ILE A 111 9.38 -5.29 -17.97
N PHE A 112 9.53 -4.09 -17.43
CA PHE A 112 9.77 -2.87 -18.20
C PHE A 112 11.04 -2.99 -19.05
N ARG A 113 12.15 -3.46 -18.47
CA ARG A 113 13.42 -3.61 -19.21
C ARG A 113 13.34 -4.62 -20.35
N LEU A 114 12.49 -5.64 -20.24
CA LEU A 114 12.31 -6.65 -21.29
C LEU A 114 11.42 -6.16 -22.43
N ILE A 115 10.43 -5.32 -22.13
CA ILE A 115 9.38 -4.94 -23.09
C ILE A 115 9.61 -3.54 -23.67
N ALA A 116 9.90 -2.55 -22.82
CA ALA A 116 9.91 -1.13 -23.19
C ALA A 116 10.90 -0.75 -24.30
N PRO A 117 12.12 -1.32 -24.40
CA PRO A 117 13.04 -0.98 -25.48
C PRO A 117 12.52 -1.27 -26.89
N ASN A 118 11.53 -2.17 -27.01
CA ASN A 118 10.95 -2.58 -28.29
C ASN A 118 9.68 -1.78 -28.65
N LEU A 119 9.27 -0.83 -27.81
CA LEU A 119 8.04 -0.07 -27.98
C LEU A 119 8.35 1.44 -28.01
N ALA A 120 7.42 2.21 -28.60
CA ALA A 120 7.50 3.66 -28.53
C ALA A 120 7.32 4.15 -27.08
N PRO A 121 7.98 5.23 -26.65
CA PRO A 121 7.89 5.72 -25.28
C PRO A 121 6.48 6.13 -24.83
N ASP A 122 5.63 6.55 -25.78
CA ASP A 122 4.22 6.92 -25.57
C ASP A 122 3.27 5.72 -25.66
N ASN A 123 3.78 4.52 -25.89
CA ASN A 123 2.98 3.30 -25.89
C ASN A 123 2.31 3.12 -24.52
N MET A 124 1.01 2.87 -24.53
CA MET A 124 0.20 2.81 -23.30
C MET A 124 0.68 1.73 -22.32
N LEU A 125 1.25 0.62 -22.80
CA LEU A 125 1.83 -0.41 -21.94
C LEU A 125 3.08 0.09 -21.22
N VAL A 126 3.94 0.85 -21.92
CA VAL A 126 5.13 1.48 -21.34
C VAL A 126 4.70 2.47 -20.25
N VAL A 127 3.72 3.33 -20.57
CA VAL A 127 3.16 4.29 -19.61
C VAL A 127 2.55 3.60 -18.38
N PHE A 128 1.80 2.51 -18.58
CA PHE A 128 1.21 1.71 -17.50
C PHE A 128 2.29 1.10 -16.60
N LEU A 129 3.33 0.48 -17.17
CA LEU A 129 4.44 -0.11 -16.41
C LEU A 129 5.24 0.95 -15.64
N THR A 130 5.53 2.10 -16.26
CA THR A 130 6.19 3.21 -15.58
C THR A 130 5.33 3.72 -14.42
N THR A 131 4.02 3.84 -14.62
CA THR A 131 3.08 4.28 -13.57
C THR A 131 3.04 3.27 -12.42
N LEU A 132 3.02 1.96 -12.69
CA LEU A 132 3.11 0.90 -11.67
C LEU A 132 4.36 1.05 -10.81
N ILE A 133 5.52 1.25 -11.43
CA ILE A 133 6.80 1.42 -10.74
C ILE A 133 6.75 2.67 -9.85
N VAL A 134 6.38 3.81 -10.42
CA VAL A 134 6.37 5.09 -9.69
C VAL A 134 5.39 5.07 -8.53
N VAL A 135 4.17 4.56 -8.74
CA VAL A 135 3.14 4.51 -7.70
C VAL A 135 3.54 3.55 -6.57
N ASN A 136 4.01 2.34 -6.87
CA ASN A 136 4.45 1.42 -5.82
C ASN A 136 5.66 1.98 -5.06
N LEU A 137 6.64 2.56 -5.76
CA LEU A 137 7.78 3.19 -5.12
C LEU A 137 7.35 4.32 -4.19
N THR A 138 6.46 5.19 -4.67
CA THR A 138 5.94 6.33 -3.90
C THR A 138 5.18 5.84 -2.68
N LEU A 139 4.26 4.87 -2.85
CA LEU A 139 3.46 4.32 -1.75
C LEU A 139 4.32 3.63 -0.69
N GLY A 140 5.33 2.85 -1.13
CA GLY A 140 6.25 2.18 -0.22
C GLY A 140 7.12 3.17 0.57
N VAL A 141 7.71 4.17 -0.09
CA VAL A 141 8.52 5.20 0.57
C VAL A 141 7.67 6.07 1.50
N PHE A 142 6.48 6.49 1.05
CA PHE A 142 5.59 7.33 1.83
C PHE A 142 5.15 6.63 3.12
N ASN A 143 4.76 5.36 3.05
CA ASN A 143 4.36 4.61 4.25
C ASN A 143 5.52 4.33 5.22
N LEU A 144 6.79 4.50 4.83
CA LEU A 144 7.92 4.39 5.74
C LEU A 144 8.25 5.69 6.48
N ILE A 145 7.58 6.80 6.18
CA ILE A 145 7.74 8.04 6.92
C ILE A 145 7.25 7.82 8.37
N PRO A 146 8.04 8.14 9.41
CA PRO A 146 7.71 7.82 10.79
C PRO A 146 6.74 8.83 11.42
N ILE A 147 5.57 9.01 10.80
CA ILE A 147 4.52 9.94 11.22
C ILE A 147 3.19 9.18 11.23
N PRO A 148 2.47 9.10 12.38
CA PRO A 148 1.13 8.52 12.41
C PRO A 148 0.20 9.21 11.39
N PRO A 149 -0.67 8.48 10.68
CA PRO A 149 -1.00 7.05 10.82
C PRO A 149 -0.18 6.08 9.94
N LEU A 150 0.95 6.51 9.37
CA LEU A 150 1.73 5.72 8.41
C LEU A 150 2.45 4.54 9.08
N ASP A 151 2.75 3.49 8.31
CA ASP A 151 3.40 2.28 8.83
C ASP A 151 4.74 2.55 9.52
N GLY A 152 5.48 3.55 9.03
CA GLY A 152 6.75 4.00 9.57
C GLY A 152 6.68 4.39 11.05
N SER A 153 5.53 4.89 11.52
CA SER A 153 5.38 5.24 12.93
C SER A 153 5.39 4.00 13.83
N LYS A 154 4.77 2.89 13.41
CA LYS A 154 4.78 1.62 14.16
C LYS A 154 6.19 1.04 14.29
N ILE A 155 6.99 1.20 13.24
CA ILE A 155 8.41 0.80 13.24
C ILE A 155 9.19 1.66 14.23
N LEU A 156 8.96 2.98 14.21
CA LEU A 156 9.58 3.91 15.16
C LEU A 156 9.21 3.57 16.61
N PHE A 157 7.92 3.37 16.92
CA PHE A 157 7.46 3.04 18.27
C PHE A 157 7.99 1.70 18.77
N ALA A 158 8.14 0.70 17.89
CA ALA A 158 8.79 -0.55 18.25
C ALA A 158 10.26 -0.38 18.63
N ALA A 159 10.97 0.54 17.98
CA ALA A 159 12.36 0.86 18.27
C ALA A 159 12.53 1.71 19.56
N LEU A 160 11.49 2.42 19.99
CA LEU A 160 11.54 3.23 21.21
C LEU A 160 11.58 2.37 22.49
N PRO A 161 12.21 2.88 23.57
CA PRO A 161 12.15 2.25 24.89
C PRO A 161 10.70 2.14 25.38
N ASN A 162 10.39 1.08 26.14
CA ASN A 162 9.02 0.85 26.65
C ASN A 162 8.50 1.98 27.54
N SER A 163 9.38 2.80 28.14
CA SER A 163 9.00 3.97 28.93
C SER A 163 8.39 5.12 28.11
N LEU A 164 8.57 5.09 26.79
CA LEU A 164 8.01 6.06 25.84
C LEU A 164 6.87 5.46 25.01
N ALA A 165 6.47 4.21 25.29
CA ALA A 165 5.40 3.54 24.56
C ALA A 165 4.03 4.21 24.78
N ASP A 166 3.83 4.92 25.89
CA ASP A 166 2.58 5.64 26.17
C ASP A 166 2.33 6.82 25.21
N LEU A 167 3.34 7.27 24.45
CA LEU A 167 3.20 8.28 23.40
C LEU A 167 2.50 7.75 22.14
N GLU A 168 2.33 6.43 22.01
CA GLU A 168 1.64 5.82 20.88
C GLU A 168 0.11 6.06 20.92
N PHE A 169 -0.43 6.40 22.10
CA PHE A 169 -1.88 6.54 22.35
C PHE A 169 -2.34 7.95 22.77
N SER A 170 -1.46 8.95 22.71
CA SER A 170 -1.77 10.37 22.99
C SER A 170 -2.00 11.17 21.71
#